data_AF-D4IJP1-F1
#
_entry.id   AF-D4IJP1-F1
#
_cell.length_a   1.000
_cell.length_b   1.000
_cell.length_c   1.000
_cell.angle_alpha   90.00
_cell.angle_beta   90.00
_cell.angle_gamma   90.00
#
_symmetry.space_group_name_H-M   'P 1'
#
loop_
_entity.id
_entity.type
_entity.pdbx_description
1 polymer ?
#
loop_
_entity_poly.entity_id
_entity_poly.type
_entity_poly.pdbx_seq_one_letter_code
_entity_poly.pdbx_strand_id
1 'polypeptide(L)'
;MTMKRLCAAALMIVWAFCAVAAGKSATIVYINGAKYYIHTVQAGETLYGLSKTYGVGEKVILENNPSIARGLKTAENIKIPFVADVPEPKSDKKLRKTFDFHFVSKGETLYAISRQYEIPVKTLLEDNPNLDPLHMRLGERILIRRKQIGSEDEAGTKEQWEEYRQSLNSVAEEGTAYHIVHPGETFYSLSRRFGITEAEFSALNGGLKPVDLKAGAMVKIPAPEAGQIPEGADSLQRQDSVPETGQQVVQIDFRALRAGDPLDVALLLPLATGGEPNGNYLEFYQGFLLGLDSVKLKYGRSVNVDLYNTARDTARIREIVESDAFRKADLIVGPVYEEGLYPVIRFAEEKKIPVVSPLANIEGMNSDVLFQLAPDPSRKYEKAGDLVNGDKRVTLICTESADKEFEREMLALLGDSEYRRYTYKYEHPTARSADSPSDLTPLLENTDDNVFIILSDNEVDIDRILAALASADTSLTSRGRTAPRFVVLGNTRWNRYNTVDRAMFFKNRVIFFSTYHAKRDSETVRAFDDAYIRSFCALPTLFSYRGYDTAMIFAPAMYGDIEYDLEDRRYTPLQTTYRFGQNEGRENHVNRNWTRVNYNSDYTITIE
;
A
#
# COMPACT_ATOMS: atom_id res chain seq x y z
N MET A 1 -52.89 -22.10 -66.34
CA MET A 1 -52.76 -23.16 -65.33
C MET A 1 -52.86 -22.54 -63.95
N THR A 2 -54.01 -22.77 -63.33
CA THR A 2 -54.40 -22.62 -61.91
C THR A 2 -53.97 -21.39 -61.10
N MET A 3 -54.82 -20.37 -61.22
CA MET A 3 -55.25 -19.48 -60.13
C MET A 3 -55.86 -20.28 -58.95
N LYS A 4 -55.46 -19.96 -57.72
CA LYS A 4 -56.32 -19.97 -56.51
C LYS A 4 -55.97 -18.72 -55.69
N ARG A 5 -56.85 -17.72 -55.72
CA ARG A 5 -57.78 -17.30 -54.63
C ARG A 5 -57.10 -16.38 -53.61
N LEU A 6 -57.37 -15.07 -53.65
CA LEU A 6 -58.52 -14.34 -53.08
C LEU A 6 -58.43 -14.14 -51.56
N CYS A 7 -58.47 -12.85 -51.20
CA CYS A 7 -58.70 -12.21 -49.91
C CYS A 7 -59.39 -13.05 -48.83
N ALA A 8 -58.81 -13.08 -47.62
CA ALA A 8 -59.49 -12.97 -46.33
C ALA A 8 -58.46 -12.98 -45.17
N ALA A 9 -58.71 -12.14 -44.16
CA ALA A 9 -58.05 -12.03 -42.85
C ALA A 9 -56.62 -11.45 -42.84
N ALA A 10 -56.32 -10.21 -42.42
CA ALA A 10 -56.93 -9.30 -41.44
C ALA A 10 -57.30 -9.99 -40.11
N LEU A 11 -56.50 -9.72 -39.08
CA LEU A 11 -56.61 -10.19 -37.70
C LEU A 11 -56.51 -11.71 -37.51
N MET A 12 -55.35 -12.16 -37.02
CA MET A 12 -55.18 -13.12 -35.92
C MET A 12 -53.70 -13.50 -35.85
N ILE A 13 -52.83 -12.55 -35.47
CA ILE A 13 -51.70 -12.95 -34.63
C ILE A 13 -52.25 -12.88 -33.22
N VAL A 14 -52.58 -14.08 -32.76
CA VAL A 14 -52.93 -14.43 -31.39
C VAL A 14 -52.09 -13.58 -30.45
N TRP A 15 -52.80 -12.80 -29.63
CA TRP A 15 -52.37 -12.43 -28.29
C TRP A 15 -51.94 -13.70 -27.55
N ALA A 16 -50.69 -14.07 -27.71
CA ALA A 16 -49.94 -14.70 -26.65
C ALA A 16 -49.04 -13.59 -26.13
N PHE A 17 -49.60 -12.79 -25.20
CA PHE A 17 -48.80 -12.29 -24.09
C PHE A 17 -48.18 -13.54 -23.45
N CYS A 18 -47.05 -14.01 -23.98
CA CYS A 18 -46.11 -14.70 -23.14
C CYS A 18 -45.70 -13.64 -22.14
N ALA A 19 -46.40 -13.61 -21.01
CA ALA A 19 -45.83 -13.13 -19.77
C ALA A 19 -44.46 -13.81 -19.71
N VAL A 20 -43.40 -13.04 -19.99
CA VAL A 20 -42.08 -13.43 -19.56
C VAL A 20 -42.28 -13.68 -18.08
N ALA A 21 -42.19 -14.95 -17.67
CA ALA A 21 -42.30 -15.29 -16.27
C ALA A 21 -41.21 -14.48 -15.58
N ALA A 22 -41.61 -13.47 -14.81
CA ALA A 22 -40.69 -12.62 -14.08
C ALA A 22 -39.86 -13.54 -13.18
N GLY A 23 -38.59 -13.74 -13.53
CA GLY A 23 -37.67 -14.47 -12.67
C GLY A 23 -37.38 -13.63 -11.43
N LYS A 24 -37.12 -14.28 -10.28
CA LYS A 24 -36.53 -13.56 -9.15
C LYS A 24 -35.21 -12.93 -9.61
N SER A 25 -34.97 -11.68 -9.21
CA SER A 25 -33.74 -10.97 -9.55
C SER A 25 -32.51 -11.74 -9.06
N ALA A 26 -31.46 -11.78 -9.86
CA ALA A 26 -30.16 -12.30 -9.45
C ALA A 26 -29.40 -11.31 -8.55
N THR A 27 -29.77 -10.03 -8.60
CA THR A 27 -29.14 -8.96 -7.83
C THR A 27 -29.69 -8.97 -6.41
N ILE A 28 -28.86 -9.36 -5.45
CA ILE A 28 -29.20 -9.40 -4.02
C ILE A 28 -28.32 -8.39 -3.29
N VAL A 29 -28.94 -7.60 -2.43
CA VAL A 29 -28.25 -6.64 -1.56
C VAL A 29 -28.67 -6.81 -0.10
N TYR A 30 -27.84 -6.34 0.82
CA TYR A 30 -28.14 -6.34 2.25
C TYR A 30 -28.22 -4.89 2.73
N ILE A 31 -29.37 -4.50 3.29
CA ILE A 31 -29.65 -3.14 3.77
C ILE A 31 -30.02 -3.24 5.26
N ASN A 32 -29.23 -2.59 6.13
CA ASN A 32 -29.42 -2.62 7.60
C ASN A 32 -29.54 -4.05 8.18
N GLY A 33 -28.81 -5.03 7.65
CA GLY A 33 -28.85 -6.43 8.10
C GLY A 33 -30.01 -7.28 7.56
N ALA A 34 -30.89 -6.71 6.72
CA ALA A 34 -31.93 -7.46 6.01
C ALA A 34 -31.55 -7.68 4.54
N LYS A 35 -31.87 -8.86 4.02
CA LYS A 35 -31.56 -9.29 2.64
C LYS A 35 -32.68 -8.87 1.69
N TYR A 36 -32.34 -8.34 0.52
CA TYR A 36 -33.30 -7.87 -0.49
C TYR A 36 -32.88 -8.31 -1.88
N TYR A 37 -33.86 -8.62 -2.72
CA TYR A 37 -33.70 -8.61 -4.17
C TYR A 37 -33.83 -7.18 -4.69
N ILE A 38 -32.95 -6.78 -5.61
CA ILE A 38 -33.09 -5.54 -6.39
C ILE A 38 -33.71 -5.90 -7.72
N HIS A 39 -34.98 -5.57 -7.88
CA HIS A 39 -35.74 -5.91 -9.06
C HIS A 39 -36.03 -4.67 -9.90
N THR A 40 -35.59 -4.71 -11.15
CA THR A 40 -35.92 -3.69 -12.17
C THR A 40 -37.27 -4.01 -12.78
N VAL A 41 -38.26 -3.15 -12.53
CA VAL A 41 -39.64 -3.32 -13.00
C VAL A 41 -39.68 -3.37 -14.52
N GLN A 42 -40.20 -4.45 -15.08
CA GLN A 42 -40.41 -4.65 -16.51
C GLN A 42 -41.76 -4.09 -16.96
N ALA A 43 -41.88 -3.83 -18.27
CA ALA A 43 -43.13 -3.34 -18.86
C ALA A 43 -44.26 -4.35 -18.64
N GLY A 44 -45.34 -3.91 -17.98
CA GLY A 44 -46.52 -4.73 -17.69
C GLY A 44 -46.49 -5.49 -16.34
N GLU A 45 -45.42 -5.35 -15.55
CA GLU A 45 -45.40 -5.89 -14.19
C GLU A 45 -46.29 -5.09 -13.23
N THR A 46 -46.84 -5.78 -12.22
CA THR A 46 -47.71 -5.20 -11.20
C THR A 46 -47.20 -5.58 -9.82
N LEU A 47 -47.50 -4.77 -8.79
CA LEU A 47 -47.14 -5.08 -7.39
C LEU A 47 -47.67 -6.46 -6.98
N TYR A 48 -48.89 -6.80 -7.40
CA TYR A 48 -49.50 -8.11 -7.20
C TYR A 48 -48.67 -9.23 -7.85
N GLY A 49 -48.25 -9.07 -9.11
CA GLY A 49 -47.42 -10.06 -9.81
C GLY A 49 -46.04 -10.27 -9.16
N LEU A 50 -45.41 -9.19 -8.72
CA LEU A 50 -44.11 -9.23 -8.04
C LEU A 50 -44.24 -9.85 -6.64
N SER A 51 -45.28 -9.50 -5.89
CA SER A 51 -45.60 -10.14 -4.59
C SER A 51 -45.71 -11.66 -4.70
N LYS A 52 -46.38 -12.18 -5.74
CA LYS A 52 -46.46 -13.62 -6.00
C LYS A 52 -45.13 -14.24 -6.43
N THR A 53 -44.36 -13.55 -7.26
CA THR A 53 -43.05 -14.01 -7.76
C THR A 53 -42.03 -14.17 -6.63
N TYR A 54 -42.00 -13.23 -5.70
CA TYR A 54 -41.03 -13.19 -4.62
C TYR A 54 -41.50 -13.81 -3.31
N GLY A 55 -42.80 -14.09 -3.17
CA GLY A 55 -43.37 -14.63 -1.92
C GLY A 55 -43.43 -13.59 -0.79
N VAL A 56 -43.49 -12.30 -1.13
CA VAL A 56 -43.51 -11.18 -0.18
C VAL A 56 -44.82 -10.41 -0.35
N GLY A 57 -45.53 -10.14 0.75
CA GLY A 57 -46.79 -9.40 0.68
C GLY A 57 -46.63 -7.99 0.10
N GLU A 58 -47.60 -7.53 -0.70
CA GLU A 58 -47.57 -6.21 -1.38
C GLU A 58 -47.35 -5.05 -0.41
N LYS A 59 -47.98 -5.12 0.78
CA LYS A 59 -47.81 -4.12 1.84
C LYS A 59 -46.35 -4.03 2.31
N VAL A 60 -45.67 -5.16 2.42
CA VAL A 60 -44.27 -5.23 2.86
C VAL A 60 -43.35 -4.69 1.76
N ILE A 61 -43.66 -4.96 0.48
CA ILE A 61 -42.94 -4.36 -0.66
C ILE A 61 -43.11 -2.83 -0.65
N LEU A 62 -44.32 -2.33 -0.39
CA LEU A 62 -44.61 -0.88 -0.29
C LEU A 62 -43.92 -0.21 0.90
N GLU A 63 -43.90 -0.84 2.07
CA GLU A 63 -43.22 -0.33 3.27
C GLU A 63 -41.71 -0.16 3.04
N ASN A 64 -41.10 -1.05 2.25
CA ASN A 64 -39.67 -0.98 1.91
C ASN A 64 -39.39 -0.07 0.70
N ASN A 65 -40.42 0.38 -0.02
CA ASN A 65 -40.31 1.27 -1.17
C ASN A 65 -41.42 2.33 -1.12
N PRO A 66 -41.35 3.32 -0.21
CA PRO A 66 -42.41 4.33 -0.08
C PRO A 66 -42.67 5.13 -1.37
N SER A 67 -41.67 5.26 -2.25
CA SER A 67 -41.72 5.98 -3.52
C SER A 67 -42.74 5.41 -4.53
N ILE A 68 -43.02 4.11 -4.49
CA ILE A 68 -43.92 3.42 -5.43
C ILE A 68 -45.39 3.40 -4.96
N ALA A 69 -45.73 4.13 -3.90
CA ALA A 69 -47.11 4.24 -3.40
C ALA A 69 -48.11 4.79 -4.45
N ARG A 70 -47.61 5.49 -5.48
CA ARG A 70 -48.41 6.02 -6.60
C ARG A 70 -48.45 5.09 -7.83
N GLY A 71 -47.91 3.88 -7.72
CA GLY A 71 -47.82 2.89 -8.79
C GLY A 71 -46.38 2.64 -9.25
N LEU A 72 -46.14 1.46 -9.85
CA LEU A 72 -44.83 1.07 -10.39
C LEU A 72 -44.56 1.73 -11.73
N LYS A 73 -43.32 2.19 -11.95
CA LYS A 73 -42.86 2.67 -13.26
C LYS A 73 -41.94 1.65 -13.91
N THR A 74 -42.04 1.50 -15.23
CA THR A 74 -41.10 0.66 -16.00
C THR A 74 -39.67 1.17 -15.84
N ALA A 75 -38.72 0.24 -15.69
CA ALA A 75 -37.30 0.43 -15.39
C ALA A 75 -36.97 0.98 -13.99
N GLU A 76 -37.95 1.07 -13.08
CA GLU A 76 -37.72 1.46 -11.69
C GLU A 76 -37.15 0.28 -10.89
N ASN A 77 -36.10 0.52 -10.10
CA ASN A 77 -35.53 -0.51 -9.23
C ASN A 77 -36.23 -0.50 -7.86
N ILE A 78 -36.71 -1.65 -7.42
CA ILE A 78 -37.42 -1.81 -6.15
C ILE A 78 -36.76 -2.87 -5.25
N LYS A 79 -36.82 -2.62 -3.95
CA LYS A 79 -36.32 -3.50 -2.87
C LYS A 79 -37.37 -4.53 -2.51
N ILE A 80 -37.10 -5.80 -2.78
CA ILE A 80 -38.02 -6.87 -2.40
C ILE A 80 -37.37 -7.73 -1.31
N PRO A 81 -37.87 -7.71 -0.06
CA PRO A 81 -37.33 -8.51 1.04
C PRO A 81 -37.12 -9.98 0.65
N PHE A 82 -35.95 -10.52 0.98
CA PHE A 82 -35.62 -11.90 0.66
C PHE A 82 -36.24 -12.84 1.70
N VAL A 83 -37.15 -13.69 1.25
CA VAL A 83 -37.66 -14.82 2.04
C VAL A 83 -36.83 -16.04 1.65
N ALA A 84 -36.06 -16.58 2.58
CA ALA A 84 -35.22 -17.75 2.34
C ALA A 84 -36.10 -19.00 2.16
N ASP A 85 -36.11 -19.57 0.96
CA ASP A 85 -36.47 -20.98 0.80
C ASP A 85 -35.30 -21.81 1.36
N VAL A 86 -35.57 -22.62 2.38
CA VAL A 86 -34.55 -23.48 3.03
C VAL A 86 -34.00 -24.46 2.00
N PRO A 87 -32.73 -24.35 1.57
CA PRO A 87 -32.15 -25.32 0.65
C PRO A 87 -31.86 -26.61 1.42
N GLU A 88 -32.15 -27.77 0.84
CA GLU A 88 -31.74 -29.05 1.44
C GLU A 88 -30.21 -29.09 1.63
N PRO A 89 -29.71 -29.49 2.81
CA PRO A 89 -28.28 -29.45 3.10
C PRO A 89 -27.51 -30.44 2.21
N LYS A 90 -26.48 -29.93 1.51
CA LYS A 90 -25.52 -30.75 0.76
C LYS A 90 -24.77 -31.68 1.74
N SER A 91 -24.54 -32.94 1.37
CA SER A 91 -23.83 -33.89 2.25
C SER A 91 -22.38 -33.46 2.55
N ASP A 92 -21.93 -33.70 3.78
CA ASP A 92 -20.63 -33.26 4.32
C ASP A 92 -19.42 -33.74 3.49
N LYS A 93 -19.55 -34.91 2.85
CA LYS A 93 -18.54 -35.50 1.95
C LYS A 93 -18.39 -34.73 0.63
N LYS A 94 -19.45 -34.07 0.17
CA LYS A 94 -19.43 -33.23 -1.04
C LYS A 94 -18.88 -31.84 -0.73
N LEU A 95 -19.22 -31.28 0.43
CA LEU A 95 -18.69 -29.98 0.88
C LEU A 95 -17.17 -29.98 0.98
N ARG A 96 -16.57 -30.97 1.66
CA ARG A 96 -15.10 -31.09 1.82
C ARG A 96 -14.28 -31.28 0.55
N LYS A 97 -14.91 -31.61 -0.59
CA LYS A 97 -14.23 -31.75 -1.89
C LYS A 97 -14.13 -30.44 -2.65
N THR A 98 -15.09 -29.54 -2.45
CA THR A 98 -15.25 -28.27 -3.18
C THR A 98 -14.93 -27.04 -2.34
N PHE A 99 -15.01 -27.17 -1.01
CA PHE A 99 -14.87 -26.06 -0.06
C PHE A 99 -13.88 -26.40 1.05
N ASP A 100 -13.11 -25.39 1.44
CA ASP A 100 -12.46 -25.29 2.73
C ASP A 100 -13.39 -24.55 3.72
N PHE A 101 -13.09 -24.66 5.01
CA PHE A 101 -13.89 -24.02 6.06
C PHE A 101 -13.06 -22.95 6.75
N HIS A 102 -13.63 -21.76 6.87
CA HIS A 102 -13.09 -20.66 7.65
C HIS A 102 -14.00 -20.41 8.85
N PHE A 103 -13.41 -20.08 10.01
CA PHE A 103 -14.15 -19.73 11.22
C PHE A 103 -13.84 -18.29 11.59
N VAL A 104 -14.88 -17.47 11.68
CA VAL A 104 -14.74 -16.01 11.86
C VAL A 104 -14.04 -15.68 13.17
N SER A 105 -12.98 -14.88 13.08
CA SER A 105 -12.22 -14.31 14.18
C SER A 105 -12.83 -12.98 14.67
N LYS A 106 -12.45 -12.55 15.89
CA LYS A 106 -13.00 -11.35 16.51
C LYS A 106 -12.70 -10.11 15.65
N GLY A 107 -13.74 -9.47 15.11
CA GLY A 107 -13.63 -8.23 14.35
C GLY A 107 -13.12 -8.41 12.91
N GLU A 108 -13.09 -9.65 12.41
CA GLU A 108 -12.82 -9.97 11.01
C GLU A 108 -13.99 -9.53 10.12
N THR A 109 -13.71 -9.18 8.86
CA THR A 109 -14.71 -8.75 7.88
C THR A 109 -14.71 -9.71 6.69
N LEU A 110 -15.84 -9.83 5.98
CA LEU A 110 -15.89 -10.62 4.74
C LEU A 110 -14.86 -10.16 3.70
N TYR A 111 -14.52 -8.87 3.73
CA TYR A 111 -13.44 -8.30 2.92
C TYR A 111 -12.08 -8.88 3.29
N ALA A 112 -11.75 -8.96 4.58
CA ALA A 112 -10.50 -9.58 5.04
C ALA A 112 -10.43 -11.06 4.66
N ILE A 113 -11.55 -11.79 4.77
CA ILE A 113 -11.66 -13.21 4.39
C ILE A 113 -11.50 -13.38 2.87
N SER A 114 -12.17 -12.54 2.09
CA SER A 114 -12.04 -12.52 0.62
C SER A 114 -10.61 -12.30 0.17
N ARG A 115 -9.89 -11.36 0.79
CA ARG A 115 -8.46 -11.12 0.51
C ARG A 115 -7.57 -12.26 0.98
N GLN A 116 -7.84 -12.83 2.13
CA GLN A 116 -7.07 -13.96 2.67
C GLN A 116 -7.14 -15.19 1.77
N TYR A 117 -8.32 -15.49 1.22
CA TYR A 117 -8.53 -16.68 0.40
C TYR A 117 -8.47 -16.41 -1.11
N GLU A 118 -8.32 -15.14 -1.51
CA GLU A 118 -8.36 -14.70 -2.91
C GLU A 118 -9.64 -15.16 -3.63
N ILE A 119 -10.78 -15.03 -2.96
CA ILE A 119 -12.11 -15.39 -3.48
C ILE A 119 -13.01 -14.15 -3.44
N PRO A 120 -13.73 -13.81 -4.52
CA PRO A 120 -14.64 -12.68 -4.52
C PRO A 120 -15.67 -12.75 -3.38
N VAL A 121 -15.95 -11.61 -2.72
CA VAL A 121 -16.99 -11.53 -1.66
C VAL A 121 -18.34 -12.03 -2.19
N LYS A 122 -18.66 -11.77 -3.47
CA LYS A 122 -19.86 -12.29 -4.13
C LYS A 122 -19.89 -13.82 -4.11
N THR A 123 -18.80 -14.47 -4.49
CA THR A 123 -18.68 -15.93 -4.44
C THR A 123 -18.78 -16.45 -3.00
N LEU A 124 -18.18 -15.75 -2.04
CA LEU A 124 -18.33 -16.09 -0.61
C LEU A 124 -19.80 -15.98 -0.15
N LEU A 125 -20.54 -14.97 -0.58
CA LEU A 125 -21.96 -14.79 -0.23
C LEU A 125 -22.87 -15.79 -0.97
N GLU A 126 -22.54 -16.16 -2.20
CA GLU A 126 -23.22 -17.22 -2.95
C GLU A 126 -23.03 -18.58 -2.29
N ASP A 127 -21.82 -18.85 -1.81
CA ASP A 127 -21.47 -20.09 -1.11
C ASP A 127 -22.03 -20.11 0.32
N ASN A 128 -22.29 -18.94 0.90
CA ASN A 128 -22.81 -18.76 2.25
C ASN A 128 -24.09 -17.90 2.26
N PRO A 129 -25.21 -18.39 1.70
CA PRO A 129 -26.41 -17.59 1.46
C PRO A 129 -27.13 -17.06 2.71
N ASN A 130 -26.70 -17.51 3.91
CA ASN A 130 -27.24 -17.14 5.21
C ASN A 130 -26.27 -16.29 6.06
N LEU A 131 -25.08 -15.96 5.54
CA LEU A 131 -24.08 -15.16 6.25
C LEU A 131 -24.49 -13.68 6.24
N ASP A 132 -24.53 -13.05 7.42
CA ASP A 132 -24.69 -11.59 7.54
C ASP A 132 -23.31 -10.93 7.41
N PRO A 133 -23.04 -10.16 6.33
CA PRO A 133 -21.76 -9.49 6.12
C PRO A 133 -21.45 -8.40 7.17
N LEU A 134 -22.47 -7.88 7.85
CA LEU A 134 -22.34 -6.77 8.81
C LEU A 134 -22.16 -7.27 10.26
N HIS A 135 -22.61 -8.47 10.58
CA HIS A 135 -22.58 -9.04 11.94
C HIS A 135 -22.15 -10.51 11.94
N MET A 136 -20.99 -10.79 11.34
CA MET A 136 -20.41 -12.13 11.40
C MET A 136 -20.16 -12.53 12.86
N ARG A 137 -20.71 -13.66 13.27
CA ARG A 137 -20.58 -14.11 14.67
C ARG A 137 -19.20 -14.72 14.87
N LEU A 138 -18.62 -14.48 16.04
CA LEU A 138 -17.37 -15.14 16.44
C LEU A 138 -17.54 -16.67 16.36
N GLY A 139 -16.68 -17.34 15.59
CA GLY A 139 -16.73 -18.77 15.36
C GLY A 139 -17.78 -19.22 14.33
N GLU A 140 -18.42 -18.29 13.62
CA GLU A 140 -19.31 -18.62 12.50
C GLU A 140 -18.51 -19.28 11.38
N ARG A 141 -19.06 -20.38 10.82
CA ARG A 141 -18.39 -21.17 9.79
C ARG A 141 -18.76 -20.64 8.41
N ILE A 142 -17.76 -20.20 7.66
CA ILE A 142 -17.87 -19.73 6.28
C ILE A 142 -17.26 -20.77 5.35
N LEU A 143 -18.00 -21.13 4.30
CA LEU A 143 -17.57 -21.98 3.19
C LEU A 143 -16.70 -21.17 2.24
N ILE A 144 -15.49 -21.65 2.00
CA ILE A 144 -14.48 -21.02 1.16
C ILE A 144 -14.23 -21.94 -0.04
N ARG A 145 -14.59 -21.53 -1.26
CA ARG A 145 -14.40 -22.39 -2.45
C ARG A 145 -12.91 -22.58 -2.74
N ARG A 146 -12.47 -23.78 -3.15
CA ARG A 146 -11.04 -24.00 -3.45
C ARG A 146 -10.58 -23.22 -4.69
N LYS A 147 -9.44 -22.53 -4.57
CA LYS A 147 -8.86 -21.57 -5.54
C LYS A 147 -8.79 -22.07 -6.99
N GLN A 148 -8.57 -23.37 -7.23
CA GLN A 148 -8.50 -23.96 -8.58
C GLN A 148 -9.82 -23.97 -9.37
N ILE A 149 -10.97 -23.64 -8.74
CA ILE A 149 -12.31 -23.74 -9.35
C ILE A 149 -12.95 -22.36 -9.56
N GLY A 150 -12.33 -21.26 -9.11
CA GLY A 150 -12.93 -19.92 -9.17
C GLY A 150 -11.93 -18.76 -9.16
N SER A 151 -10.80 -18.88 -9.86
CA SER A 151 -9.82 -17.79 -9.95
C SER A 151 -10.23 -16.75 -11.01
N GLU A 152 -10.28 -15.49 -10.62
CA GLU A 152 -10.21 -14.32 -11.50
C GLU A 152 -9.19 -13.31 -10.94
N ASP A 153 -8.57 -12.51 -11.81
CA ASP A 153 -7.49 -11.58 -11.49
C ASP A 153 -7.98 -10.32 -10.73
N GLU A 154 -7.05 -9.59 -10.10
CA GLU A 154 -7.33 -8.38 -9.29
C GLU A 154 -8.13 -7.28 -10.03
N ALA A 155 -8.12 -7.27 -11.37
CA ALA A 155 -8.91 -6.35 -12.20
C ALA A 155 -10.40 -6.70 -12.19
N GLY A 156 -10.77 -7.98 -12.33
CA GLY A 156 -12.17 -8.43 -12.29
C GLY A 156 -12.82 -8.23 -10.92
N THR A 157 -11.99 -8.22 -9.86
CA THR A 157 -12.46 -7.93 -8.50
C THR A 157 -12.95 -6.48 -8.36
N LYS A 158 -12.33 -5.50 -9.05
CA LYS A 158 -12.71 -4.07 -8.96
C LYS A 158 -13.98 -3.74 -9.75
N GLU A 159 -14.13 -4.28 -10.96
CA GLU A 159 -15.32 -4.05 -11.79
C GLU A 159 -16.58 -4.60 -11.13
N GLN A 160 -16.49 -5.76 -10.48
CA GLN A 160 -17.60 -6.35 -9.72
C GLN A 160 -17.94 -5.55 -8.45
N TRP A 161 -16.96 -4.83 -7.87
CA TRP A 161 -17.17 -3.95 -6.72
C TRP A 161 -17.99 -2.71 -7.09
N GLU A 162 -17.70 -2.13 -8.26
CA GLU A 162 -18.42 -0.98 -8.77
C GLU A 162 -19.85 -1.37 -9.20
N GLU A 163 -20.01 -2.52 -9.85
CA GLU A 163 -21.34 -3.07 -10.19
C GLU A 163 -22.20 -3.31 -8.93
N TYR A 164 -21.58 -3.82 -7.85
CA TYR A 164 -22.25 -3.99 -6.57
C TYR A 164 -22.67 -2.65 -5.94
N ARG A 165 -21.76 -1.66 -5.90
CA ARG A 165 -22.05 -0.29 -5.41
C ARG A 165 -23.18 0.37 -6.20
N GLN A 166 -23.19 0.24 -7.52
CA GLN A 166 -24.22 0.78 -8.40
C GLN A 166 -25.59 0.13 -8.15
N SER A 167 -25.63 -1.19 -7.96
CA SER A 167 -26.87 -1.89 -7.62
C SER A 167 -27.51 -1.39 -6.31
N LEU A 168 -26.69 -1.09 -5.30
CA LEU A 168 -27.12 -0.56 -4.01
C LEU A 168 -27.66 0.87 -4.09
N ASN A 169 -26.98 1.72 -4.86
CA ASN A 169 -27.39 3.13 -5.02
C ASN A 169 -28.67 3.27 -5.84
N SER A 170 -28.97 2.30 -6.72
CA SER A 170 -30.20 2.31 -7.51
C SER A 170 -31.49 2.17 -6.69
N VAL A 171 -31.37 1.81 -5.40
CA VAL A 171 -32.50 1.64 -4.47
C VAL A 171 -32.34 2.40 -3.16
N ALA A 172 -31.42 3.35 -3.09
CA ALA A 172 -31.26 4.16 -1.89
C ALA A 172 -32.50 5.05 -1.64
N GLU A 173 -32.71 5.46 -0.38
CA GLU A 173 -33.81 6.38 -0.04
C GLU A 173 -33.52 7.77 -0.62
N GLU A 174 -34.57 8.50 -0.98
CA GLU A 174 -34.47 9.84 -1.58
C GLU A 174 -33.60 10.75 -0.70
N GLY A 175 -32.46 11.21 -1.23
CA GLY A 175 -31.46 11.99 -0.49
C GLY A 175 -30.31 11.21 0.17
N THR A 176 -30.24 9.88 0.01
CA THR A 176 -29.15 9.03 0.53
C THR A 176 -28.51 8.16 -0.55
N ALA A 177 -27.27 7.75 -0.32
CA ALA A 177 -26.52 6.77 -1.11
C ALA A 177 -25.70 5.86 -0.16
N TYR A 178 -25.17 4.77 -0.69
CA TYR A 178 -24.28 3.84 -0.01
C TYR A 178 -22.86 3.95 -0.56
N HIS A 179 -21.90 3.92 0.37
CA HIS A 179 -20.47 3.96 0.08
C HIS A 179 -19.76 2.80 0.78
N ILE A 180 -18.77 2.21 0.11
CA ILE A 180 -17.92 1.17 0.68
C ILE A 180 -16.62 1.84 1.11
N VAL A 181 -16.30 1.73 2.40
CA VAL A 181 -15.10 2.31 2.99
C VAL A 181 -13.86 1.66 2.39
N HIS A 182 -13.08 2.40 1.65
CA HIS A 182 -11.81 1.94 1.09
C HIS A 182 -10.69 1.98 2.15
N PRO A 183 -9.59 1.22 1.97
CA PRO A 183 -8.40 1.38 2.79
C PRO A 183 -7.92 2.84 2.82
N GLY A 184 -7.74 3.40 4.03
CA GLY A 184 -7.33 4.79 4.23
C GLY A 184 -8.48 5.78 4.42
N GLU A 185 -9.73 5.40 4.15
CA GLU A 185 -10.88 6.25 4.45
C GLU A 185 -11.22 6.27 5.95
N THR A 186 -11.52 7.45 6.47
CA THR A 186 -11.82 7.74 7.88
C THR A 186 -13.17 8.46 7.99
N PHE A 187 -13.71 8.57 9.21
CA PHE A 187 -14.88 9.42 9.47
C PHE A 187 -14.69 10.83 8.90
N TYR A 188 -13.52 11.43 9.13
CA TYR A 188 -13.19 12.75 8.61
C TYR A 188 -13.20 12.81 7.07
N SER A 189 -12.51 11.87 6.41
CA SER A 189 -12.42 11.89 4.94
C SER A 189 -13.77 11.61 4.28
N LEU A 190 -14.57 10.70 4.83
CA LEU A 190 -15.91 10.38 4.32
C LEU A 190 -16.90 11.52 4.56
N SER A 191 -16.95 12.06 5.78
CA SER A 191 -17.88 13.14 6.12
C SER A 191 -17.59 14.38 5.26
N ARG A 192 -16.31 14.73 5.09
CA ARG A 192 -15.89 15.84 4.22
C ARG A 192 -16.18 15.57 2.75
N ARG A 193 -15.91 14.36 2.26
CA ARG A 193 -16.16 13.95 0.87
C ARG A 193 -17.64 14.09 0.49
N PHE A 194 -18.53 13.80 1.44
CA PHE A 194 -19.99 13.86 1.20
C PHE A 194 -20.66 15.08 1.84
N GLY A 195 -19.89 16.09 2.23
CA GLY A 195 -20.41 17.40 2.64
C GLY A 195 -21.20 17.42 3.95
N ILE A 196 -20.97 16.46 4.85
CA ILE A 196 -21.62 16.37 6.17
C ILE A 196 -20.59 16.38 7.30
N THR A 197 -21.04 16.65 8.53
CA THR A 197 -20.18 16.55 9.71
C THR A 197 -20.00 15.11 10.17
N GLU A 198 -18.95 14.82 10.93
CA GLU A 198 -18.73 13.47 11.51
C GLU A 198 -19.88 13.05 12.45
N ALA A 199 -20.52 14.01 13.12
CA ALA A 199 -21.69 13.76 13.96
C ALA A 199 -22.92 13.37 13.12
N GLU A 200 -23.14 14.05 11.98
CA GLU A 200 -24.21 13.70 11.04
C GLU A 200 -23.94 12.38 10.34
N PHE A 201 -22.69 12.11 9.96
CA PHE A 201 -22.27 10.81 9.38
C PHE A 201 -22.46 9.68 10.40
N SER A 202 -22.10 9.89 11.66
CA SER A 202 -22.38 8.93 12.75
C SER A 202 -23.88 8.69 12.90
N ALA A 203 -24.70 9.74 12.96
CA ALA A 203 -26.14 9.64 13.11
C ALA A 203 -26.81 8.94 11.91
N LEU A 204 -26.38 9.28 10.69
CA LEU A 204 -26.84 8.65 9.43
C LEU A 204 -26.54 7.15 9.41
N ASN A 205 -25.46 6.74 10.08
CA ASN A 205 -25.02 5.36 10.22
C ASN A 205 -25.41 4.73 11.58
N GLY A 206 -26.49 5.19 12.21
CA GLY A 206 -27.04 4.56 13.41
C GLY A 206 -26.18 4.69 14.67
N GLY A 207 -25.35 5.73 14.76
CA GLY A 207 -24.44 5.98 15.88
C GLY A 207 -23.07 5.30 15.76
N LEU A 208 -22.65 4.93 14.53
CA LEU A 208 -21.34 4.37 14.24
C LEU A 208 -20.23 5.26 14.81
N LYS A 209 -19.21 4.68 15.45
CA LYS A 209 -18.07 5.41 16.02
C LYS A 209 -16.83 5.29 15.12
N PRO A 210 -15.90 6.26 15.16
CA PRO A 210 -14.69 6.22 14.34
C PRO A 210 -13.83 4.95 14.50
N VAL A 211 -13.73 4.42 15.72
CA VAL A 211 -12.99 3.18 16.03
C VAL A 211 -13.60 1.92 15.42
N ASP A 212 -14.91 1.98 15.09
CA ASP A 212 -15.66 0.88 14.51
C ASP A 212 -15.69 0.93 12.97
N LEU A 213 -15.18 2.02 12.37
CA LEU A 213 -15.02 2.14 10.92
C LEU A 213 -13.85 1.29 10.44
N LYS A 214 -14.12 0.33 9.55
CA LYS A 214 -13.09 -0.54 8.97
C LYS A 214 -13.13 -0.47 7.45
N ALA A 215 -11.98 -0.64 6.82
CA ALA A 215 -11.92 -0.84 5.38
C ALA A 215 -12.79 -2.06 4.99
N GLY A 216 -13.57 -1.88 3.93
CA GLY A 216 -14.62 -2.79 3.45
C GLY A 216 -15.97 -2.63 4.14
N ALA A 217 -16.12 -1.75 5.15
CA ALA A 217 -17.42 -1.48 5.76
C ALA A 217 -18.32 -0.70 4.80
N MET A 218 -19.64 -0.91 4.88
CA MET A 218 -20.59 -0.15 4.07
C MET A 218 -21.31 0.88 4.94
N VAL A 219 -21.30 2.12 4.48
CA VAL A 219 -21.83 3.29 5.20
C VAL A 219 -22.84 4.03 4.33
N LYS A 220 -23.88 4.56 4.95
CA LYS A 220 -24.80 5.52 4.35
C LYS A 220 -24.14 6.88 4.28
N ILE A 221 -24.36 7.53 3.15
CA ILE A 221 -23.87 8.87 2.81
C ILE A 221 -25.04 9.67 2.19
N PRO A 222 -24.99 11.00 2.15
CA PRO A 222 -25.91 11.82 1.37
C PRO A 222 -25.90 11.46 -0.12
N ALA A 223 -27.05 11.49 -0.78
CA ALA A 223 -27.12 11.32 -2.23
C ALA A 223 -26.48 12.53 -2.93
N PRO A 224 -25.59 12.32 -3.90
CA PRO A 224 -25.02 13.42 -4.67
C PRO A 224 -26.09 14.10 -5.55
N GLU A 225 -26.20 15.42 -5.51
CA GLU A 225 -27.03 16.19 -6.45
C GLU A 225 -26.48 16.04 -7.89
N ALA A 226 -27.37 15.79 -8.85
CA ALA A 226 -27.02 15.61 -10.25
C ALA A 226 -26.32 16.87 -10.79
N GLY A 227 -25.00 16.80 -10.94
CA GLY A 227 -24.14 17.90 -11.41
C GLY A 227 -22.91 18.19 -10.55
N GLN A 228 -22.75 17.56 -9.38
CA GLN A 228 -21.55 17.68 -8.52
C GLN A 228 -21.00 16.32 -8.07
N ILE A 229 -20.75 15.43 -9.02
CA ILE A 229 -19.87 14.27 -8.80
C ILE A 229 -18.69 14.46 -9.76
N PRO A 230 -17.44 14.61 -9.29
CA PRO A 230 -16.29 14.45 -10.17
C PRO A 230 -16.31 13.01 -10.70
N GLU A 231 -16.76 12.82 -11.93
CA GLU A 231 -16.48 11.61 -12.70
C GLU A 231 -14.97 11.56 -12.94
N GLY A 232 -14.32 10.57 -12.30
CA GLY A 232 -12.87 10.41 -12.28
C GLY A 232 -12.35 9.52 -11.16
N ALA A 233 -13.19 9.14 -10.19
CA ALA A 233 -12.77 8.36 -9.02
C ALA A 233 -12.92 6.82 -9.15
N ASP A 234 -12.91 6.28 -10.37
CA ASP A 234 -12.81 4.81 -10.60
C ASP A 234 -11.70 4.43 -11.58
N SER A 235 -10.62 5.21 -11.51
CA SER A 235 -9.29 4.72 -11.85
C SER A 235 -8.41 4.96 -10.64
N LEU A 236 -7.77 3.90 -10.12
CA LEU A 236 -6.53 4.03 -9.35
C LEU A 236 -5.36 4.44 -10.27
N GLN A 237 -5.62 5.43 -11.12
CA GLN A 237 -4.62 6.33 -11.65
C GLN A 237 -4.85 7.67 -10.96
N ARG A 238 -3.80 8.11 -10.25
CA ARG A 238 -3.38 9.50 -10.09
C ARG A 238 -4.49 10.55 -10.22
N GLN A 239 -5.01 11.01 -9.08
CA GLN A 239 -5.24 12.42 -8.74
C GLN A 239 -6.18 12.46 -7.54
N ASP A 240 -5.65 12.28 -6.33
CA ASP A 240 -6.26 12.95 -5.18
C ASP A 240 -5.83 14.42 -5.27
N SER A 241 -6.60 15.19 -6.03
CA SER A 241 -6.60 16.63 -5.95
C SER A 241 -7.03 16.99 -4.54
N VAL A 242 -6.03 17.28 -3.70
CA VAL A 242 -6.05 18.43 -2.78
C VAL A 242 -6.91 19.52 -3.44
N PRO A 243 -7.87 20.15 -2.75
CA PRO A 243 -8.73 21.13 -3.39
C PRO A 243 -7.88 22.11 -4.19
N GLU A 244 -8.13 22.19 -5.51
CA GLU A 244 -7.73 23.33 -6.35
C GLU A 244 -8.53 24.57 -5.91
N THR A 245 -8.39 24.96 -4.65
CA THR A 245 -8.02 26.33 -4.41
C THR A 245 -6.63 26.45 -5.01
N GLY A 246 -6.40 27.39 -5.93
CA GLY A 246 -5.06 27.78 -6.33
C GLY A 246 -4.25 28.18 -5.10
N GLN A 247 -3.69 27.20 -4.40
CA GLN A 247 -2.63 27.38 -3.44
C GLN A 247 -1.40 27.43 -4.31
N GLN A 248 -1.02 28.65 -4.71
CA GLN A 248 0.40 28.94 -4.72
C GLN A 248 0.93 28.41 -3.39
N VAL A 249 1.66 27.30 -3.43
CA VAL A 249 2.48 26.92 -2.29
C VAL A 249 3.32 28.15 -2.03
N VAL A 250 3.14 28.70 -0.83
CA VAL A 250 3.82 29.92 -0.46
C VAL A 250 5.27 29.52 -0.30
N GLN A 251 6.17 30.14 -1.06
CA GLN A 251 7.59 30.03 -0.82
C GLN A 251 7.90 30.60 0.57
N ILE A 252 8.61 29.86 1.41
CA ILE A 252 8.79 30.19 2.83
C ILE A 252 10.23 30.59 3.09
N ASP A 253 10.47 31.88 3.27
CA ASP A 253 11.76 32.33 3.79
C ASP A 253 11.92 31.89 5.27
N PHE A 254 12.72 30.85 5.50
CA PHE A 254 13.04 30.39 6.85
C PHE A 254 13.95 31.39 7.56
N ARG A 255 13.70 31.54 8.86
CA ARG A 255 14.51 32.45 9.69
C ARG A 255 15.62 31.68 10.40
N ALA A 256 16.86 32.00 10.07
CA ALA A 256 18.02 31.50 10.79
C ALA A 256 18.02 31.93 12.27
N LEU A 257 18.40 31.00 13.15
CA LEU A 257 18.65 31.26 14.56
C LEU A 257 19.93 32.05 14.76
N ARG A 258 19.99 32.84 15.84
CA ARG A 258 21.23 33.53 16.21
C ARG A 258 22.18 32.52 16.83
N ALA A 259 23.48 32.74 16.63
CA ALA A 259 24.54 31.84 17.09
C ALA A 259 24.49 31.47 18.59
N GLY A 260 23.97 32.35 19.45
CA GLY A 260 23.87 32.12 20.89
C GLY A 260 22.51 31.61 21.37
N ASP A 261 21.50 31.56 20.50
CA ASP A 261 20.17 31.11 20.87
C ASP A 261 20.15 29.56 20.88
N PRO A 262 19.58 28.93 21.92
CA PRO A 262 19.35 27.48 21.87
C PRO A 262 18.29 27.17 20.81
N LEU A 263 18.45 26.04 20.13
CA LEU A 263 17.47 25.51 19.17
C LEU A 263 16.40 24.73 19.94
N ASP A 264 15.13 25.07 19.78
CA ASP A 264 14.01 24.31 20.34
C ASP A 264 13.47 23.30 19.31
N VAL A 265 13.59 22.00 19.60
CA VAL A 265 13.15 20.91 18.71
C VAL A 265 11.93 20.18 19.28
N ALA A 266 10.85 20.12 18.50
CA ALA A 266 9.74 19.22 18.76
C ALA A 266 9.93 17.90 18.02
N LEU A 267 10.10 16.79 18.75
CA LEU A 267 10.32 15.46 18.20
C LEU A 267 9.07 14.58 18.35
N LEU A 268 8.40 14.30 17.24
CA LEU A 268 7.11 13.61 17.17
C LEU A 268 7.30 12.17 16.70
N LEU A 269 7.34 11.23 17.64
CA LEU A 269 7.55 9.80 17.38
C LEU A 269 6.38 8.96 17.89
N PRO A 270 5.95 7.89 17.18
CA PRO A 270 4.94 6.97 17.68
C PRO A 270 5.55 5.96 18.67
N LEU A 271 6.03 6.45 19.81
CA LEU A 271 6.75 5.66 20.83
C LEU A 271 5.95 4.46 21.35
N ALA A 272 4.62 4.58 21.40
CA ALA A 272 3.74 3.45 21.72
C ALA A 272 2.41 3.56 20.97
N THR A 273 2.00 2.50 20.27
CA THR A 273 0.74 2.42 19.52
C THR A 273 -0.15 1.36 20.16
N GLY A 274 -1.39 1.72 20.51
CA GLY A 274 -2.30 0.80 21.22
C GLY A 274 -1.80 0.39 22.61
N GLY A 275 -0.90 1.17 23.22
CA GLY A 275 -0.28 0.87 24.51
C GLY A 275 1.02 0.06 24.43
N GLU A 276 1.34 -0.50 23.27
CA GLU A 276 2.55 -1.30 23.06
C GLU A 276 3.74 -0.41 22.67
N PRO A 277 4.86 -0.43 23.42
CA PRO A 277 6.07 0.31 23.08
C PRO A 277 6.68 -0.18 21.76
N ASN A 278 7.26 0.75 21.01
CA ASN A 278 7.97 0.44 19.77
C ASN A 278 9.47 0.79 19.91
N GLY A 279 10.29 -0.25 20.03
CA GLY A 279 11.74 -0.14 20.22
C GLY A 279 12.45 0.65 19.11
N ASN A 280 11.99 0.56 17.87
CA ASN A 280 12.61 1.27 16.74
C ASN A 280 12.60 2.79 16.93
N TYR A 281 11.51 3.35 17.49
CA TYR A 281 11.42 4.80 17.74
C TYR A 281 12.20 5.23 18.98
N LEU A 282 12.32 4.35 19.97
CA LEU A 282 13.23 4.57 21.09
C LEU A 282 14.69 4.61 20.60
N GLU A 283 15.09 3.68 19.75
CA GLU A 283 16.43 3.65 19.13
C GLU A 283 16.68 4.88 18.27
N PHE A 284 15.68 5.33 17.49
CA PHE A 284 15.76 6.61 16.77
C PHE A 284 16.03 7.77 17.73
N TYR A 285 15.27 7.87 18.81
CA TYR A 285 15.45 8.94 19.80
C TYR A 285 16.84 8.89 20.45
N GLN A 286 17.32 7.70 20.82
CA GLN A 286 18.66 7.49 21.37
C GLN A 286 19.76 7.95 20.41
N GLY A 287 19.63 7.61 19.13
CA GLY A 287 20.54 8.09 18.08
C GLY A 287 20.47 9.60 17.88
N PHE A 288 19.26 10.17 17.91
CA PHE A 288 19.03 11.61 17.81
C PHE A 288 19.73 12.37 18.95
N LEU A 289 19.64 11.87 20.18
CA LEU A 289 20.34 12.46 21.33
C LEU A 289 21.87 12.49 21.16
N LEU A 290 22.48 11.41 20.67
CA LEU A 290 23.92 11.39 20.38
C LEU A 290 24.30 12.32 19.21
N GLY A 291 23.40 12.46 18.24
CA GLY A 291 23.55 13.43 17.16
C GLY A 291 23.57 14.86 17.72
N LEU A 292 22.67 15.19 18.64
CA LEU A 292 22.65 16.51 19.29
C LEU A 292 23.86 16.76 20.18
N ASP A 293 24.36 15.74 20.89
CA ASP A 293 25.61 15.84 21.62
C ASP A 293 26.78 16.16 20.67
N SER A 294 26.81 15.49 19.51
CA SER A 294 27.79 15.79 18.45
C SER A 294 27.62 17.19 17.87
N VAL A 295 26.40 17.68 17.72
CA VAL A 295 26.12 19.06 17.27
C VAL A 295 26.67 20.07 18.28
N LYS A 296 26.48 19.83 19.57
CA LYS A 296 27.03 20.67 20.64
C LYS A 296 28.56 20.66 20.64
N LEU A 297 29.17 19.47 20.56
CA LEU A 297 30.63 19.33 20.60
C LEU A 297 31.33 19.89 19.35
N LYS A 298 30.74 19.72 18.17
CA LYS A 298 31.36 20.14 16.89
C LYS A 298 31.05 21.58 16.51
N TYR A 299 29.84 22.05 16.80
CA TYR A 299 29.37 23.37 16.33
C TYR A 299 29.07 24.36 17.48
N GLY A 300 29.17 23.92 18.74
CA GLY A 300 28.89 24.78 19.90
C GLY A 300 27.43 25.19 20.02
N ARG A 301 26.50 24.46 19.39
CA ARG A 301 25.07 24.77 19.40
C ARG A 301 24.36 24.01 20.51
N SER A 302 23.56 24.70 21.31
CA SER A 302 22.73 24.08 22.35
C SER A 302 21.35 23.80 21.79
N VAL A 303 20.78 22.66 22.17
CA VAL A 303 19.48 22.20 21.66
C VAL A 303 18.63 21.75 22.84
N ASN A 304 17.39 22.25 22.91
CA ASN A 304 16.34 21.75 23.79
C ASN A 304 15.45 20.81 22.97
N VAL A 305 15.06 19.67 23.54
CA VAL A 305 14.24 18.67 22.83
C VAL A 305 13.01 18.34 23.64
N ASP A 306 11.85 18.59 23.05
CA ASP A 306 10.56 18.12 23.56
C ASP A 306 10.13 16.87 22.77
N LEU A 307 10.10 15.73 23.45
CA LEU A 307 9.72 14.44 22.86
C LEU A 307 8.22 14.18 23.07
N TYR A 308 7.49 14.02 21.97
CA TYR A 308 6.06 13.74 21.94
C TYR A 308 5.77 12.33 21.44
N ASN A 309 5.06 11.54 22.25
CA ASN A 309 4.48 10.28 21.78
C ASN A 309 3.23 10.58 20.95
N THR A 310 3.29 10.38 19.64
CA THR A 310 2.13 10.59 18.75
C THR A 310 1.14 9.43 18.77
N ALA A 311 1.57 8.25 19.20
CA ALA A 311 0.79 6.99 19.18
C ALA A 311 0.18 6.59 17.83
N ARG A 312 0.58 7.25 16.73
CA ARG A 312 -0.12 7.22 15.42
C ARG A 312 -1.60 7.61 15.52
N ASP A 313 -1.88 8.58 16.39
CA ASP A 313 -3.22 9.10 16.65
C ASP A 313 -3.31 10.57 16.20
N THR A 314 -4.12 10.82 15.18
CA THR A 314 -4.30 12.16 14.60
C THR A 314 -4.95 13.13 15.58
N ALA A 315 -5.81 12.68 16.49
CA ALA A 315 -6.42 13.55 17.50
C ALA A 315 -5.37 14.03 18.51
N ARG A 316 -4.54 13.10 18.99
CA ARG A 316 -3.41 13.40 19.86
C ARG A 316 -2.41 14.36 19.23
N ILE A 317 -2.14 14.23 17.93
CA ILE A 317 -1.26 15.17 17.21
C ILE A 317 -1.84 16.59 17.21
N ARG A 318 -3.17 16.75 17.06
CA ARG A 318 -3.80 18.08 17.16
C ARG A 318 -3.60 18.69 18.54
N GLU A 319 -3.79 17.90 19.61
CA GLU A 319 -3.54 18.35 20.99
C GLU A 319 -2.08 18.78 21.19
N ILE A 320 -1.12 18.02 20.62
CA ILE A 320 0.30 18.37 20.67
C ILE A 320 0.54 19.72 19.98
N VAL A 321 0.01 19.93 18.77
CA VAL A 321 0.18 21.17 17.99
C VAL A 321 -0.41 22.40 18.70
N GLU A 322 -1.47 22.19 19.49
CA GLU A 322 -2.11 23.24 20.27
C GLU A 322 -1.34 23.59 21.56
N SER A 323 -0.42 22.75 22.01
CA SER A 323 0.30 22.93 23.27
C SER A 323 1.32 24.09 23.22
N ASP A 324 1.44 24.82 24.34
CA ASP A 324 2.38 25.95 24.46
C ASP A 324 3.85 25.53 24.33
N ALA A 325 4.19 24.29 24.67
CA ALA A 325 5.54 23.76 24.50
C ALA A 325 5.87 23.57 23.01
N PHE A 326 4.99 22.89 22.27
CA PHE A 326 5.19 22.63 20.84
C PHE A 326 5.27 23.92 20.03
N ARG A 327 4.47 24.92 20.39
CA ARG A 327 4.41 26.22 19.70
C ARG A 327 5.70 27.04 19.78
N LYS A 328 6.65 26.66 20.63
CA LYS A 328 7.98 27.28 20.75
C LYS A 328 9.03 26.65 19.85
N ALA A 329 8.73 25.52 19.21
CA ALA A 329 9.70 24.83 18.39
C ALA A 329 10.18 25.70 17.23
N ASP A 330 11.49 25.67 16.96
CA ASP A 330 12.11 26.24 15.77
C ASP A 330 12.30 25.18 14.67
N LEU A 331 12.30 23.90 15.07
CA LEU A 331 12.41 22.74 14.18
C LEU A 331 11.45 21.65 14.65
N ILE A 332 10.67 21.09 13.73
CA ILE A 332 9.80 19.96 14.00
C ILE A 332 10.37 18.72 13.30
N VAL A 333 10.62 17.65 14.06
CA VAL A 333 11.04 16.35 13.50
C VAL A 333 9.90 15.36 13.70
N GLY A 334 9.31 14.93 12.60
CA GLY A 334 8.08 14.14 12.57
C GLY A 334 6.83 15.00 12.29
N PRO A 335 5.63 14.40 12.35
CA PRO A 335 5.36 13.01 12.68
C PRO A 335 5.92 12.04 11.64
N VAL A 336 6.16 10.80 12.07
CA VAL A 336 6.72 9.74 11.21
C VAL A 336 5.80 9.36 10.05
N TYR A 337 4.49 9.41 10.25
CA TYR A 337 3.51 8.94 9.28
C TYR A 337 2.66 10.09 8.72
N GLU A 338 2.20 9.92 7.49
CA GLU A 338 1.47 10.93 6.73
C GLU A 338 0.09 11.26 7.32
N GLU A 339 -0.60 10.30 7.92
CA GLU A 339 -1.99 10.47 8.40
C GLU A 339 -2.12 11.46 9.58
N GLY A 340 -0.99 11.92 10.12
CA GLY A 340 -0.91 12.95 11.16
C GLY A 340 -0.21 14.25 10.73
N LEU A 341 0.27 14.32 9.48
CA LEU A 341 1.19 15.37 9.05
C LEU A 341 0.50 16.71 8.79
N TYR A 342 -0.73 16.69 8.27
CA TYR A 342 -1.48 17.90 7.90
C TYR A 342 -1.55 18.99 8.99
N PRO A 343 -2.01 18.72 10.24
CA PRO A 343 -2.06 19.76 11.27
C PRO A 343 -0.70 20.36 11.62
N VAL A 344 0.37 19.56 11.52
CA VAL A 344 1.75 19.99 11.77
C VAL A 344 2.23 20.91 10.66
N ILE A 345 2.00 20.53 9.39
CA ILE A 345 2.36 21.36 8.22
C ILE A 345 1.65 22.70 8.26
N ARG A 346 0.36 22.74 8.55
CA ARG A 346 -0.39 24.01 8.62
C ARG A 346 0.16 24.97 9.67
N PHE A 347 0.52 24.46 10.84
CA PHE A 347 1.18 25.25 11.88
C PHE A 347 2.56 25.72 11.43
N ALA A 348 3.34 24.81 10.85
CA ALA A 348 4.70 25.07 10.39
C ALA A 348 4.75 26.12 9.27
N GLU A 349 3.82 26.08 8.31
CA GLU A 349 3.67 27.09 7.25
C GLU A 349 3.39 28.49 7.84
N GLU A 350 2.47 28.56 8.80
CA GLU A 350 2.12 29.83 9.46
C GLU A 350 3.31 30.42 10.23
N LYS A 351 4.10 29.57 10.88
CA LYS A 351 5.23 29.97 11.72
C LYS A 351 6.57 29.98 10.99
N LYS A 352 6.62 29.52 9.74
CA LYS A 352 7.83 29.35 8.93
C LYS A 352 8.86 28.43 9.61
N ILE A 353 8.39 27.28 10.10
CA ILE A 353 9.21 26.29 10.81
C ILE A 353 9.45 25.08 9.89
N PRO A 354 10.70 24.64 9.69
CA PRO A 354 10.98 23.40 8.95
C PRO A 354 10.38 22.17 9.65
N VAL A 355 9.80 21.27 8.87
CA VAL A 355 9.24 19.98 9.29
C VAL A 355 10.01 18.87 8.60
N VAL A 356 10.61 17.98 9.40
CA VAL A 356 11.43 16.88 8.89
C VAL A 356 10.68 15.57 9.00
N SER A 357 10.37 14.91 7.90
CA SER A 357 9.92 13.51 7.88
C SER A 357 11.13 12.57 7.90
N PRO A 358 11.39 11.87 9.02
CA PRO A 358 12.65 11.15 9.20
C PRO A 358 12.69 9.77 8.52
N LEU A 359 11.54 9.19 8.20
CA LEU A 359 11.43 7.76 7.87
C LEU A 359 10.49 7.44 6.71
N ALA A 360 9.28 8.03 6.65
CA ALA A 360 8.29 7.68 5.63
C ALA A 360 8.46 8.49 4.36
N ASN A 361 8.15 7.86 3.22
CA ASN A 361 7.90 8.57 1.98
C ASN A 361 6.51 9.21 2.04
N ILE A 362 6.43 10.53 1.84
CA ILE A 362 5.20 11.31 1.90
C ILE A 362 4.79 11.65 0.48
N GLU A 363 3.62 11.17 0.06
CA GLU A 363 3.17 11.31 -1.33
C GLU A 363 2.02 12.32 -1.48
N GLY A 364 1.09 12.33 -0.53
CA GLY A 364 -0.12 13.16 -0.53
C GLY A 364 0.04 14.57 0.03
N MET A 365 1.18 14.90 0.64
CA MET A 365 1.49 16.25 1.15
C MET A 365 2.53 16.98 0.30
N ASN A 366 2.25 18.22 -0.09
CA ASN A 366 3.19 19.08 -0.80
C ASN A 366 3.28 20.44 -0.09
N SER A 367 4.44 20.76 0.49
CA SER A 367 4.67 22.01 1.19
C SER A 367 6.17 22.30 1.28
N ASP A 368 6.54 23.56 1.16
CA ASP A 368 7.92 24.05 1.21
C ASP A 368 8.56 23.86 2.60
N VAL A 369 7.75 23.78 3.68
CA VAL A 369 8.28 23.44 5.02
C VAL A 369 8.71 21.98 5.16
N LEU A 370 8.33 21.09 4.24
CA LEU A 370 8.50 19.66 4.41
C LEU A 370 9.83 19.17 3.81
N PHE A 371 10.72 18.71 4.69
CA PHE A 371 11.98 18.04 4.35
C PHE A 371 11.87 16.54 4.61
N GLN A 372 12.17 15.71 3.63
CA GLN A 372 12.01 14.25 3.73
C GLN A 372 13.35 13.52 3.57
N LEU A 373 13.75 12.76 4.59
CA LEU A 373 14.96 11.93 4.52
C LEU A 373 14.77 10.66 3.68
N ALA A 374 13.55 10.13 3.63
CA ALA A 374 13.22 8.98 2.79
C ALA A 374 13.36 9.39 1.32
N PRO A 375 14.14 8.65 0.50
CA PRO A 375 14.29 9.03 -0.88
C PRO A 375 13.08 8.65 -1.72
N ASP A 376 12.86 9.42 -2.79
CA ASP A 376 11.78 9.17 -3.76
C ASP A 376 11.93 7.76 -4.38
N PRO A 377 10.94 6.86 -4.21
CA PRO A 377 10.98 5.50 -4.75
C PRO A 377 11.16 5.44 -6.28
N SER A 378 10.72 6.45 -7.03
CA SER A 378 10.88 6.48 -8.49
C SER A 378 12.35 6.56 -8.92
N ARG A 379 13.22 7.07 -8.05
CA ARG A 379 14.67 7.22 -8.30
C ARG A 379 15.51 6.02 -7.87
N LYS A 380 14.87 4.96 -7.35
CA LYS A 380 15.51 3.79 -6.72
C LYS A 380 16.64 3.17 -7.56
N TYR A 381 16.45 3.11 -8.87
CA TYR A 381 17.37 2.47 -9.81
C TYR A 381 18.06 3.44 -10.77
N GLU A 382 18.05 4.77 -10.51
CA GLU A 382 18.76 5.76 -11.35
C GLU A 382 20.25 5.40 -11.54
N LYS A 383 20.88 4.85 -10.49
CA LYS A 383 22.27 4.41 -10.48
C LYS A 383 22.51 2.99 -11.02
N ALA A 384 21.50 2.36 -11.63
CA ALA A 384 21.60 1.03 -12.24
C ALA A 384 21.82 1.07 -13.76
N GLY A 385 21.84 2.25 -14.38
CA GLY A 385 21.91 2.40 -15.84
C GLY A 385 23.11 1.69 -16.48
N ASP A 386 24.28 1.71 -15.86
CA ASP A 386 25.49 1.00 -16.33
C ASP A 386 25.36 -0.54 -16.25
N LEU A 387 24.39 -1.06 -15.49
CA LEU A 387 24.14 -2.49 -15.37
C LEU A 387 23.21 -3.00 -16.47
N VAL A 388 22.31 -2.16 -16.98
CA VAL A 388 21.20 -2.57 -17.84
C VAL A 388 21.21 -1.96 -19.25
N ASN A 389 21.84 -0.81 -19.46
CA ASN A 389 21.80 -0.07 -20.74
C ASN A 389 23.11 -0.13 -21.54
N GLY A 390 23.90 -1.21 -21.42
CA GLY A 390 25.18 -1.37 -22.12
C GLY A 390 25.34 -2.73 -22.81
N ASP A 391 26.54 -3.02 -23.32
CA ASP A 391 26.88 -4.28 -24.00
C ASP A 391 26.93 -5.52 -23.06
N LYS A 392 26.27 -5.43 -21.90
CA LYS A 392 26.26 -6.48 -20.88
C LYS A 392 25.14 -7.46 -21.15
N ARG A 393 25.43 -8.74 -20.94
CA ARG A 393 24.47 -9.81 -21.04
C ARG A 393 23.66 -9.93 -19.75
N VAL A 394 22.41 -9.49 -19.79
CA VAL A 394 21.50 -9.57 -18.64
C VAL A 394 20.79 -10.92 -18.60
N THR A 395 20.84 -11.59 -17.45
CA THR A 395 20.10 -12.83 -17.18
C THR A 395 19.30 -12.74 -15.88
N LEU A 396 17.98 -12.90 -16.00
CA LEU A 396 17.04 -13.01 -14.89
C LEU A 396 17.01 -14.45 -14.38
N ILE A 397 17.53 -14.68 -13.17
CA ILE A 397 17.49 -15.98 -12.49
C ILE A 397 16.21 -16.06 -11.68
N CYS A 398 15.31 -16.96 -12.08
CA CYS A 398 13.99 -17.17 -11.50
C CYS A 398 13.97 -18.45 -10.67
N THR A 399 13.23 -18.44 -9.57
CA THR A 399 12.98 -19.61 -8.69
C THR A 399 11.51 -20.03 -8.75
N GLU A 400 11.13 -21.13 -8.09
CA GLU A 400 9.72 -21.57 -8.01
C GLU A 400 8.83 -20.51 -7.32
N SER A 401 9.39 -19.81 -6.32
CA SER A 401 8.78 -18.62 -5.70
C SER A 401 9.52 -17.38 -6.19
N ALA A 402 8.87 -16.60 -7.05
CA ALA A 402 9.46 -15.39 -7.62
C ALA A 402 9.00 -14.14 -6.85
N ASP A 403 9.94 -13.24 -6.60
CA ASP A 403 9.65 -11.92 -6.06
C ASP A 403 8.96 -11.05 -7.13
N LYS A 404 7.63 -11.04 -7.14
CA LYS A 404 6.82 -10.37 -8.18
C LYS A 404 6.94 -8.85 -8.17
N GLU A 405 7.23 -8.26 -7.02
CA GLU A 405 7.45 -6.83 -6.91
C GLU A 405 8.80 -6.47 -7.55
N PHE A 406 9.86 -7.16 -7.15
CA PHE A 406 11.20 -6.94 -7.71
C PHE A 406 11.27 -7.30 -9.19
N GLU A 407 10.61 -8.38 -9.62
CA GLU A 407 10.49 -8.74 -11.04
C GLU A 407 9.88 -7.59 -11.85
N ARG A 408 8.79 -6.99 -11.38
CA ARG A 408 8.14 -5.85 -12.05
C ARG A 408 9.07 -4.64 -12.14
N GLU A 409 9.76 -4.32 -11.05
CA GLU A 409 10.73 -3.21 -11.01
C GLU A 409 11.89 -3.43 -11.98
N MET A 410 12.44 -4.65 -12.04
CA MET A 410 13.55 -4.98 -12.93
C MET A 410 13.13 -5.00 -14.40
N LEU A 411 11.92 -5.48 -14.71
CA LEU A 411 11.38 -5.40 -16.06
C LEU A 411 11.14 -3.96 -16.50
N ALA A 412 10.63 -3.10 -15.60
CA ALA A 412 10.49 -1.67 -15.88
C ALA A 412 11.85 -0.98 -16.11
N LEU A 413 12.88 -1.38 -15.34
CA LEU A 413 14.24 -0.89 -15.50
C LEU A 413 14.88 -1.33 -16.83
N LEU A 414 14.63 -2.57 -17.26
CA LEU A 414 15.16 -3.11 -18.51
C LEU A 414 14.49 -2.52 -19.75
N GLY A 415 13.20 -2.16 -19.67
CA GLY A 415 12.44 -1.64 -20.80
C GLY A 415 12.47 -2.61 -21.99
N ASP A 416 12.89 -2.11 -23.16
CA ASP A 416 13.02 -2.91 -24.39
C ASP A 416 14.38 -3.62 -24.54
N SER A 417 15.25 -3.54 -23.53
CA SER A 417 16.58 -4.16 -23.58
C SER A 417 16.49 -5.69 -23.63
N GLU A 418 17.37 -6.33 -24.40
CA GLU A 418 17.42 -7.79 -24.47
C GLU A 418 17.88 -8.40 -23.13
N TYR A 419 17.14 -9.39 -22.64
CA TYR A 419 17.52 -10.17 -21.47
C TYR A 419 17.16 -11.65 -21.66
N ARG A 420 17.83 -12.50 -20.87
CA ARG A 420 17.54 -13.94 -20.81
C ARG A 420 16.84 -14.28 -19.51
N ARG A 421 16.06 -15.36 -19.51
CA ARG A 421 15.50 -15.94 -18.29
C ARG A 421 16.11 -17.31 -18.06
N TYR A 422 16.51 -17.59 -16.82
CA TYR A 422 17.00 -18.88 -16.40
C TYR A 422 16.22 -19.34 -15.17
N THR A 423 15.64 -20.53 -15.21
CA THR A 423 14.91 -21.10 -14.07
C THR A 423 15.87 -21.93 -13.23
N TYR A 424 16.27 -21.39 -12.08
CA TYR A 424 17.05 -22.12 -11.10
C TYR A 424 16.16 -23.06 -10.30
N LYS A 425 16.58 -24.32 -10.21
CA LYS A 425 15.95 -25.32 -9.35
C LYS A 425 17.04 -26.09 -8.61
N TYR A 426 16.98 -26.05 -7.29
CA TYR A 426 17.92 -26.80 -6.48
C TYR A 426 17.72 -28.31 -6.68
N GLU A 427 18.83 -29.00 -6.95
CA GLU A 427 18.90 -30.46 -7.00
C GLU A 427 20.02 -30.93 -6.07
N HIS A 428 19.71 -31.97 -5.28
CA HIS A 428 20.71 -32.57 -4.41
C HIS A 428 21.87 -33.15 -5.25
N PRO A 429 23.15 -33.03 -4.82
CA PRO A 429 24.30 -33.47 -5.61
C PRO A 429 24.22 -34.91 -6.13
N THR A 430 23.59 -35.81 -5.38
CA THR A 430 23.40 -37.22 -5.76
C THR A 430 22.35 -37.45 -6.85
N ALA A 431 21.52 -36.45 -7.14
CA ALA A 431 20.45 -36.48 -8.14
C ALA A 431 20.75 -35.58 -9.35
N ARG A 432 21.90 -34.89 -9.38
CA ARG A 432 22.26 -33.97 -10.45
C ARG A 432 22.48 -34.72 -11.76
N SER A 433 21.74 -34.31 -12.79
CA SER A 433 22.03 -34.68 -14.18
C SER A 433 23.11 -33.78 -14.77
N ALA A 434 23.64 -34.14 -15.94
CA ALA A 434 24.61 -33.30 -16.67
C ALA A 434 24.04 -31.93 -17.07
N ASP A 435 22.72 -31.84 -17.26
CA ASP A 435 21.98 -30.61 -17.60
C ASP A 435 21.20 -30.05 -16.40
N SER A 436 21.75 -30.21 -15.19
CA SER A 436 21.05 -29.81 -13.97
C SER A 436 20.72 -28.31 -13.96
N PRO A 437 19.47 -27.91 -13.67
CA PRO A 437 19.09 -26.50 -13.48
C PRO A 437 19.71 -25.87 -12.22
N SER A 438 20.48 -26.64 -11.45
CA SER A 438 21.29 -26.14 -10.34
C SER A 438 22.75 -25.85 -10.72
N ASP A 439 23.18 -26.23 -11.93
CA ASP A 439 24.50 -25.87 -12.47
C ASP A 439 24.42 -24.56 -13.27
N LEU A 440 25.08 -23.53 -12.75
CA LEU A 440 25.14 -22.21 -13.36
C LEU A 440 26.40 -21.99 -14.19
N THR A 441 27.28 -22.99 -14.30
CA THR A 441 28.49 -22.95 -15.14
C THR A 441 28.19 -22.51 -16.58
N PRO A 442 27.15 -23.03 -17.27
CA PRO A 442 26.84 -22.62 -18.64
C PRO A 442 26.55 -21.12 -18.81
N LEU A 443 26.06 -20.45 -17.75
CA LEU A 443 25.81 -19.00 -17.79
C LEU A 443 27.10 -18.18 -17.84
N LEU A 444 28.22 -18.76 -17.40
CA LEU A 444 29.56 -18.14 -17.43
C LEU A 444 30.44 -18.67 -18.58
N GLU A 445 29.93 -19.56 -19.44
CA GLU A 445 30.65 -20.05 -20.63
C GLU A 445 30.51 -19.11 -21.83
N ASN A 446 30.92 -17.85 -21.64
CA ASN A 446 30.94 -16.81 -22.67
C ASN A 446 32.07 -15.80 -22.38
N THR A 447 32.20 -14.79 -23.22
CA THR A 447 33.19 -13.71 -23.10
C THR A 447 32.57 -12.35 -22.79
N ASP A 448 31.24 -12.30 -22.65
CA ASP A 448 30.48 -11.07 -22.45
C ASP A 448 30.57 -10.64 -20.97
N ASP A 449 30.41 -9.36 -20.67
CA ASP A 449 30.22 -8.92 -19.29
C ASP A 449 28.79 -9.30 -18.85
N ASN A 450 28.63 -10.04 -17.75
CA ASN A 450 27.35 -10.61 -17.35
C ASN A 450 26.72 -9.84 -16.17
N VAL A 451 25.40 -9.66 -16.23
CA VAL A 451 24.60 -9.16 -15.10
C VAL A 451 23.54 -10.20 -14.75
N PHE A 452 23.65 -10.77 -13.57
CA PHE A 452 22.65 -11.71 -13.06
C PHE A 452 21.71 -10.98 -12.11
N ILE A 453 20.41 -11.05 -12.37
CA ILE A 453 19.38 -10.47 -11.52
C ILE A 453 18.61 -11.62 -10.87
N ILE A 454 18.68 -11.74 -9.54
CA ILE A 454 18.05 -12.87 -8.83
C ILE A 454 16.66 -12.45 -8.38
N LEU A 455 15.63 -13.03 -9.01
CA LEU A 455 14.22 -12.71 -8.80
C LEU A 455 13.59 -13.58 -7.71
N SER A 456 14.24 -13.66 -6.54
CA SER A 456 13.80 -14.45 -5.40
C SER A 456 13.79 -13.61 -4.12
N ASP A 457 12.81 -13.83 -3.26
CA ASP A 457 12.71 -13.30 -1.90
C ASP A 457 13.03 -14.35 -0.82
N ASN A 458 13.33 -15.59 -1.25
CA ASN A 458 13.68 -16.69 -0.36
C ASN A 458 15.19 -16.69 -0.06
N GLU A 459 15.55 -16.42 1.21
CA GLU A 459 16.97 -16.32 1.63
C GLU A 459 17.78 -17.59 1.30
N VAL A 460 17.17 -18.78 1.39
CA VAL A 460 17.83 -20.05 1.13
C VAL A 460 18.13 -20.22 -0.35
N ASP A 461 17.19 -19.89 -1.22
CA ASP A 461 17.42 -19.98 -2.68
C ASP A 461 18.45 -18.95 -3.14
N ILE A 462 18.42 -17.74 -2.57
CA ILE A 462 19.44 -16.71 -2.84
C ILE A 462 20.83 -17.21 -2.48
N ASP A 463 21.01 -17.72 -1.25
CA ASP A 463 22.31 -18.24 -0.79
C ASP A 463 22.81 -19.38 -1.70
N ARG A 464 21.92 -20.31 -2.07
CA ARG A 464 22.25 -21.41 -2.99
C ARG A 464 22.64 -20.92 -4.38
N ILE A 465 21.94 -19.94 -4.95
CA ILE A 465 22.26 -19.39 -6.28
C ILE A 465 23.61 -18.68 -6.23
N LEU A 466 23.86 -17.86 -5.21
CA LEU A 466 25.13 -17.18 -5.03
C LEU A 466 26.29 -18.18 -4.85
N ALA A 467 26.07 -19.26 -4.09
CA ALA A 467 27.05 -20.33 -3.94
C ALA A 467 27.30 -21.08 -5.27
N ALA A 468 26.25 -21.33 -6.05
CA ALA A 468 26.36 -21.98 -7.36
C ALA A 468 27.12 -21.12 -8.38
N LEU A 469 26.87 -19.80 -8.44
CA LEU A 469 27.62 -18.87 -9.27
C LEU A 469 29.11 -18.79 -8.86
N ALA A 470 29.39 -18.68 -7.56
CA ALA A 470 30.77 -18.67 -7.07
C ALA A 470 31.52 -19.99 -7.36
N SER A 471 30.81 -21.12 -7.27
CA SER A 471 31.36 -22.44 -7.62
C SER A 471 31.62 -22.56 -9.12
N ALA A 472 30.73 -22.03 -9.96
CA ALA A 472 30.89 -22.01 -11.42
C ALA A 472 32.13 -21.19 -11.84
N ASP A 473 32.31 -20.00 -11.27
CA ASP A 473 33.48 -19.14 -11.48
C ASP A 473 34.79 -19.85 -11.09
N THR A 474 34.80 -20.47 -9.90
CA THR A 474 35.95 -21.25 -9.41
C THR A 474 36.27 -22.44 -10.31
N SER A 475 35.24 -23.15 -10.79
CA SER A 475 35.38 -24.31 -11.69
C SER A 475 35.96 -23.93 -13.05
N LEU A 476 35.56 -22.79 -13.62
CA LEU A 476 36.12 -22.28 -14.87
C LEU A 476 37.60 -21.90 -14.70
N THR A 477 37.91 -21.14 -13.65
CA THR A 477 39.27 -20.70 -13.35
C THR A 477 40.21 -21.89 -13.10
N SER A 478 39.74 -22.91 -12.37
CA SER A 478 40.51 -24.13 -12.09
C SER A 478 40.80 -24.96 -13.35
N ARG A 479 39.97 -24.83 -14.39
CA ARG A 479 40.18 -25.45 -15.71
C ARG A 479 41.10 -24.63 -16.64
N GLY A 480 41.75 -23.59 -16.11
CA GLY A 480 42.64 -22.71 -16.87
C GLY A 480 41.91 -21.77 -17.83
N ARG A 481 40.59 -21.62 -17.69
CA ARG A 481 39.80 -20.65 -18.46
C ARG A 481 39.66 -19.35 -17.68
N THR A 482 39.67 -18.23 -18.36
CA THR A 482 39.30 -16.94 -17.76
C THR A 482 37.78 -16.84 -17.74
N ALA A 483 37.18 -16.80 -16.54
CA ALA A 483 35.75 -16.55 -16.41
C ALA A 483 35.41 -15.11 -16.84
N PRO A 484 34.24 -14.88 -17.47
CA PRO A 484 33.80 -13.54 -17.81
C PRO A 484 33.58 -12.70 -16.55
N ARG A 485 33.68 -11.37 -16.69
CA ARG A 485 33.31 -10.48 -15.58
C ARG A 485 31.80 -10.59 -15.36
N PHE A 486 31.40 -10.68 -14.11
CA PHE A 486 29.98 -10.67 -13.76
C PHE A 486 29.71 -9.93 -12.46
N VAL A 487 28.50 -9.42 -12.35
CA VAL A 487 27.92 -8.85 -11.13
C VAL A 487 26.55 -9.45 -10.88
N VAL A 488 26.13 -9.46 -9.62
CA VAL A 488 24.80 -9.91 -9.22
C VAL A 488 24.01 -8.73 -8.66
N LEU A 489 22.88 -8.40 -9.29
CA LEU A 489 21.95 -7.40 -8.79
C LEU A 489 20.88 -8.07 -7.91
N GLY A 490 20.88 -7.71 -6.63
CA GLY A 490 19.94 -8.20 -5.62
C GLY A 490 18.89 -7.17 -5.21
N ASN A 491 17.83 -7.64 -4.56
CA ASN A 491 16.81 -6.77 -3.99
C ASN A 491 17.38 -6.01 -2.78
N THR A 492 16.93 -4.77 -2.58
CA THR A 492 17.18 -3.92 -1.41
C THR A 492 16.98 -4.62 -0.05
N ARG A 493 16.07 -5.62 0.02
CA ARG A 493 15.80 -6.42 1.23
C ARG A 493 17.01 -7.25 1.68
N TRP A 494 17.93 -7.59 0.77
CA TRP A 494 19.08 -8.45 1.05
C TRP A 494 20.01 -7.89 2.12
N ASN A 495 20.01 -6.56 2.33
CA ASN A 495 20.78 -5.93 3.40
C ASN A 495 20.30 -6.35 4.81
N ARG A 496 19.07 -6.89 4.94
CA ARG A 496 18.47 -7.35 6.22
C ARG A 496 18.54 -8.86 6.42
N TYR A 497 18.94 -9.62 5.40
CA TYR A 497 19.03 -11.06 5.51
C TYR A 497 20.18 -11.46 6.42
N ASN A 498 19.88 -12.36 7.35
CA ASN A 498 20.83 -12.82 8.35
C ASN A 498 21.43 -14.18 7.98
N THR A 499 20.78 -14.93 7.10
CA THR A 499 21.19 -16.31 6.78
C THR A 499 22.11 -16.41 5.57
N VAL A 500 22.16 -15.38 4.73
CA VAL A 500 23.02 -15.37 3.53
C VAL A 500 24.46 -15.04 3.90
N ASP A 501 25.41 -15.87 3.47
CA ASP A 501 26.82 -15.65 3.76
C ASP A 501 27.35 -14.41 3.03
N ARG A 502 27.79 -13.39 3.78
CA ARG A 502 28.36 -12.16 3.19
C ARG A 502 29.63 -12.41 2.39
N ALA A 503 30.37 -13.49 2.63
CA ALA A 503 31.47 -13.88 1.75
C ALA A 503 30.99 -14.15 0.32
N MET A 504 29.76 -14.66 0.15
CA MET A 504 29.17 -14.85 -1.18
C MET A 504 28.85 -13.53 -1.86
N PHE A 505 28.56 -12.46 -1.12
CA PHE A 505 28.34 -11.14 -1.72
C PHE A 505 29.61 -10.63 -2.40
N PHE A 506 30.77 -10.78 -1.74
CA PHE A 506 32.06 -10.39 -2.32
C PHE A 506 32.45 -11.26 -3.52
N LYS A 507 32.30 -12.59 -3.42
CA LYS A 507 32.61 -13.51 -4.53
C LYS A 507 31.77 -13.25 -5.77
N ASN A 508 30.51 -12.89 -5.59
CA ASN A 508 29.56 -12.65 -6.68
C ASN A 508 29.44 -11.17 -7.08
N ARG A 509 30.25 -10.29 -6.48
CA ARG A 509 30.24 -8.85 -6.72
C ARG A 509 28.82 -8.27 -6.62
N VAL A 510 28.14 -8.59 -5.53
CA VAL A 510 26.73 -8.25 -5.32
C VAL A 510 26.57 -6.74 -5.25
N ILE A 511 25.56 -6.26 -5.98
CA ILE A 511 25.10 -4.89 -5.99
C ILE A 511 23.65 -4.87 -5.51
N PHE A 512 23.31 -3.96 -4.63
CA PHE A 512 21.92 -3.63 -4.33
C PHE A 512 21.78 -2.15 -3.99
N PHE A 513 20.55 -1.66 -4.11
CA PHE A 513 20.20 -0.29 -3.77
C PHE A 513 19.60 -0.26 -2.36
N SER A 514 19.89 0.78 -1.58
CA SER A 514 19.37 0.89 -0.24
C SER A 514 19.12 2.33 0.15
N THR A 515 18.18 2.51 1.07
CA THR A 515 17.95 3.78 1.74
C THR A 515 18.85 3.93 2.98
N TYR A 516 19.57 2.88 3.38
CA TYR A 516 20.45 2.86 4.55
C TYR A 516 21.66 1.92 4.33
N HIS A 517 22.89 2.37 4.57
CA HIS A 517 24.04 1.46 4.62
C HIS A 517 25.23 2.08 5.39
N ALA A 518 25.30 1.87 6.70
CA ALA A 518 26.43 2.38 7.48
C ALA A 518 27.75 1.65 7.11
N LYS A 519 28.76 2.43 6.68
CA LYS A 519 30.11 1.92 6.42
C LYS A 519 30.81 1.62 7.75
N ARG A 520 30.60 0.44 8.31
CA ARG A 520 31.05 0.05 9.67
C ARG A 520 32.57 0.04 9.86
N ASP A 521 33.36 -0.05 8.78
CA ASP A 521 34.81 0.07 8.81
C ASP A 521 35.28 1.54 8.91
N SER A 522 34.39 2.53 8.68
CA SER A 522 34.72 3.95 8.85
C SER A 522 34.93 4.31 10.32
N GLU A 523 35.86 5.24 10.56
CA GLU A 523 36.14 5.73 11.91
C GLU A 523 34.94 6.45 12.53
N THR A 524 34.20 7.24 11.74
CA THR A 524 33.01 7.97 12.20
C THR A 524 31.91 7.01 12.69
N VAL A 525 31.65 5.91 11.96
CA VAL A 525 30.65 4.91 12.40
C VAL A 525 31.13 4.15 13.62
N ARG A 526 32.41 3.75 13.67
CA ARG A 526 32.98 3.10 14.87
C ARG A 526 32.88 3.97 16.12
N ALA A 527 33.19 5.27 16.00
CA ALA A 527 33.08 6.21 17.11
C ALA A 527 31.63 6.36 17.59
N PHE A 528 30.66 6.40 16.68
CA PHE A 528 29.25 6.39 17.05
C PHE A 528 28.83 5.08 17.71
N ASP A 529 29.21 3.93 17.16
CA ASP A 529 28.89 2.61 17.70
C ASP A 529 29.40 2.48 19.15
N ASP A 530 30.65 2.89 19.41
CA ASP A 530 31.25 2.89 20.75
C ASP A 530 30.50 3.83 21.71
N ALA A 531 30.11 5.03 21.26
CA ALA A 531 29.36 5.99 22.06
C ALA A 531 27.96 5.48 22.39
N TYR A 532 27.30 4.83 21.43
CA TYR A 532 25.97 4.26 21.59
C TYR A 532 25.98 3.08 22.57
N ILE A 533 26.94 2.15 22.42
CA ILE A 533 27.11 1.02 23.34
C ILE A 533 27.39 1.54 24.76
N ARG A 534 28.26 2.54 24.90
CA ARG A 534 28.58 3.14 26.21
C ARG A 534 27.39 3.82 26.87
N SER A 535 26.54 4.48 26.09
CA SER A 535 25.42 5.29 26.61
C SER A 535 24.18 4.45 26.90
N PHE A 536 23.91 3.43 26.08
CA PHE A 536 22.65 2.70 26.10
C PHE A 536 22.79 1.19 26.34
N CYS A 537 24.02 0.66 26.44
CA CYS A 537 24.30 -0.76 26.62
C CYS A 537 23.63 -1.66 25.56
N ALA A 538 23.48 -1.14 24.34
CA ALA A 538 22.83 -1.81 23.22
C ALA A 538 23.66 -1.62 21.94
N LEU A 539 23.46 -2.50 20.96
CA LEU A 539 24.04 -2.33 19.63
C LEU A 539 23.22 -1.30 18.84
N PRO A 540 23.86 -0.40 18.07
CA PRO A 540 23.15 0.51 17.20
C PRO A 540 22.38 -0.22 16.09
N THR A 541 21.23 0.35 15.76
CA THR A 541 20.36 -0.11 14.68
C THR A 541 20.26 0.92 13.57
N LEU A 542 19.57 0.55 12.49
CA LEU A 542 19.26 1.46 11.39
C LEU A 542 18.47 2.69 11.85
N PHE A 543 17.62 2.55 12.87
CA PHE A 543 16.86 3.67 13.41
C PHE A 543 17.75 4.61 14.21
N SER A 544 18.68 4.07 15.02
CA SER A 544 19.63 4.90 15.76
C SER A 544 20.53 5.75 14.85
N TYR A 545 21.09 5.17 13.79
CA TYR A 545 21.87 5.95 12.85
C TYR A 545 21.00 6.99 12.12
N ARG A 546 19.75 6.68 11.78
CA ARG A 546 18.82 7.64 11.15
C ARG A 546 18.51 8.81 12.08
N GLY A 547 18.33 8.56 13.38
CA GLY A 547 18.16 9.60 14.39
C GLY A 547 19.38 10.52 14.48
N TYR A 548 20.59 9.94 14.53
CA TYR A 548 21.84 10.71 14.52
C TYR A 548 21.98 11.56 13.26
N ASP A 549 21.75 10.97 12.09
CA ASP A 549 21.84 11.65 10.80
C ASP A 549 20.84 12.83 10.73
N THR A 550 19.61 12.61 11.22
CA THR A 550 18.58 13.67 11.28
C THR A 550 19.05 14.85 12.13
N ALA A 551 19.58 14.60 13.34
CA ALA A 551 20.10 15.66 14.19
C ALA A 551 21.29 16.40 13.55
N MET A 552 22.25 15.66 13.00
CA MET A 552 23.48 16.22 12.41
C MET A 552 23.25 17.02 11.13
N ILE A 553 22.19 16.72 10.38
CA ILE A 553 21.84 17.46 9.16
C ILE A 553 21.05 18.71 9.53
N PHE A 554 19.96 18.56 10.28
CA PHE A 554 18.97 19.63 10.42
C PHE A 554 19.29 20.62 11.54
N ALA A 555 19.82 20.17 12.69
CA ALA A 555 20.07 21.08 13.80
C ALA A 555 21.14 22.16 13.48
N PRO A 556 22.27 21.86 12.82
CA PRO A 556 23.22 22.89 12.40
C PRO A 556 22.63 23.83 11.33
N ALA A 557 21.81 23.29 10.42
CA ALA A 557 21.23 24.05 9.31
C ALA A 557 20.27 25.16 9.79
N MET A 558 19.65 24.99 10.96
CA MET A 558 18.79 26.04 11.57
C MET A 558 19.53 27.35 11.91
N TYR A 559 20.87 27.32 12.00
CA TYR A 559 21.69 28.51 12.26
C TYR A 559 22.19 29.17 10.96
N GLY A 560 21.81 28.64 9.80
CA GLY A 560 22.08 29.16 8.48
C GLY A 560 20.79 29.33 7.68
N ASP A 561 20.95 29.50 6.38
CA ASP A 561 19.82 29.47 5.44
C ASP A 561 19.60 28.00 5.09
N ILE A 562 18.57 27.38 5.69
CA ILE A 562 18.35 25.94 5.61
C ILE A 562 18.12 25.45 4.18
N GLU A 563 17.49 26.27 3.32
CA GLU A 563 17.30 25.95 1.90
C GLU A 563 18.65 25.96 1.19
N TYR A 564 19.37 27.08 1.25
CA TYR A 564 20.68 27.21 0.62
C TYR A 564 21.71 26.22 1.16
N ASP A 565 21.61 25.88 2.44
CA ASP A 565 22.47 24.92 3.06
C ASP A 565 22.12 23.49 2.64
N LEU A 566 20.86 23.08 2.65
CA LEU A 566 20.50 21.69 2.38
C LEU A 566 20.39 21.34 0.89
N GLU A 567 19.92 22.26 0.05
CA GLU A 567 19.65 21.99 -1.36
C GLU A 567 20.92 21.78 -2.18
N ASP A 568 20.91 20.75 -3.02
CA ASP A 568 22.00 20.37 -3.94
C ASP A 568 23.37 20.11 -3.31
N ARG A 569 23.48 20.16 -1.99
CA ARG A 569 24.68 19.75 -1.24
C ARG A 569 24.63 18.27 -0.88
N ARG A 570 25.82 17.71 -0.64
CA ARG A 570 25.99 16.33 -0.18
C ARG A 570 26.22 16.31 1.32
N TYR A 571 25.37 15.59 2.03
CA TYR A 571 25.50 15.37 3.47
C TYR A 571 25.73 13.89 3.74
N THR A 572 26.86 13.53 4.35
CA THR A 572 27.17 12.13 4.65
C THR A 572 27.55 12.00 6.13
N PRO A 573 26.56 11.88 7.05
CA PRO A 573 26.84 11.70 8.46
C PRO A 573 27.25 10.24 8.74
N LEU A 574 26.32 9.31 9.00
CA LEU A 574 26.66 7.90 9.30
C LEU A 574 26.13 6.89 8.29
N GLN A 575 24.85 6.96 7.89
CA GLN A 575 24.25 5.90 7.07
C GLN A 575 24.55 6.07 5.59
N THR A 576 24.13 7.18 5.03
CA THR A 576 24.09 7.36 3.58
C THR A 576 24.43 8.80 3.25
N THR A 577 24.75 9.03 1.99
CA THR A 577 24.75 10.39 1.46
C THR A 577 23.29 10.84 1.26
N TYR A 578 22.98 12.04 1.72
CA TYR A 578 21.71 12.73 1.50
C TYR A 578 21.95 13.87 0.53
N ARG A 579 21.01 14.07 -0.39
CA ARG A 579 20.98 15.20 -1.31
C ARG A 579 19.55 15.67 -1.44
N PHE A 580 19.22 16.82 -0.89
CA PHE A 580 17.87 17.36 -0.92
C PHE A 580 17.62 18.18 -2.19
N GLY A 581 16.37 18.18 -2.63
CA GLY A 581 15.86 19.13 -3.61
C GLY A 581 14.40 18.82 -3.98
N GLN A 582 13.74 19.77 -4.63
CA GLN A 582 12.31 19.72 -4.96
C GLN A 582 12.00 18.96 -6.25
N ASN A 583 11.05 18.02 -6.24
CA ASN A 583 10.67 17.31 -7.46
C ASN A 583 9.85 18.20 -8.42
N GLU A 584 9.82 17.89 -9.72
CA GLU A 584 9.06 18.67 -10.69
C GLU A 584 7.56 18.74 -10.30
N GLY A 585 7.01 19.96 -10.24
CA GLY A 585 5.62 20.19 -9.82
C GLY A 585 5.36 20.00 -8.32
N ARG A 586 6.42 19.84 -7.51
CA ARG A 586 6.34 19.76 -6.04
C ARG A 586 7.32 20.73 -5.41
N GLU A 587 6.98 21.16 -4.20
CA GLU A 587 7.72 22.16 -3.43
C GLU A 587 8.32 21.53 -2.16
N ASN A 588 7.96 20.28 -1.83
CA ASN A 588 8.60 19.56 -0.74
C ASN A 588 10.05 19.18 -1.08
N HIS A 589 10.91 19.29 -0.07
CA HIS A 589 12.34 19.02 -0.15
C HIS A 589 12.62 17.54 0.09
N VAL A 590 12.88 16.78 -0.98
CA VAL A 590 13.02 15.32 -0.88
C VAL A 590 14.48 14.91 -1.04
N ASN A 591 14.94 13.96 -0.22
CA ASN A 591 16.21 13.29 -0.48
C ASN A 591 16.15 12.57 -1.85
N ARG A 592 17.02 12.93 -2.78
CA ARG A 592 17.05 12.31 -4.12
C ARG A 592 18.03 11.15 -4.22
N ASN A 593 18.73 10.82 -3.12
CA ASN A 593 19.79 9.83 -3.15
C ASN A 593 19.33 8.44 -2.67
N TRP A 594 19.25 7.50 -3.60
CA TRP A 594 19.34 6.07 -3.29
C TRP A 594 20.79 5.64 -3.29
N THR A 595 21.20 4.90 -2.26
CA THR A 595 22.58 4.45 -2.13
C THR A 595 22.80 3.17 -2.91
N ARG A 596 23.78 3.14 -3.80
CA ARG A 596 24.26 1.92 -4.45
C ARG A 596 25.36 1.32 -3.60
N VAL A 597 25.16 0.09 -3.15
CA VAL A 597 26.14 -0.66 -2.36
C VAL A 597 26.78 -1.71 -3.26
N ASN A 598 28.08 -1.58 -3.49
CA ASN A 598 28.86 -2.50 -4.31
C ASN A 598 29.77 -3.33 -3.42
N TYR A 599 29.59 -4.65 -3.41
CA TYR A 599 30.55 -5.58 -2.82
C TYR A 599 31.59 -5.93 -3.88
N ASN A 600 32.86 -5.67 -3.60
CA ASN A 600 33.94 -5.88 -4.56
C ASN A 600 34.66 -7.21 -4.31
N SER A 601 35.26 -7.80 -5.34
CA SER A 601 35.96 -9.09 -5.22
C SER A 601 37.23 -9.04 -4.35
N ASP A 602 37.72 -7.84 -4.01
CA ASP A 602 38.83 -7.60 -3.10
C ASP A 602 38.38 -7.44 -1.63
N TYR A 603 37.13 -7.82 -1.32
CA TYR A 603 36.52 -7.69 0.01
C TYR A 603 36.30 -6.25 0.49
N THR A 604 36.37 -5.27 -0.40
CA THR A 604 35.98 -3.89 -0.09
C THR A 604 34.50 -3.64 -0.41
N ILE A 605 33.92 -2.64 0.26
CA ILE A 605 32.56 -2.14 -0.03
C ILE A 605 32.67 -0.69 -0.51
N THR A 606 32.13 -0.43 -1.71
CA THR A 606 31.98 0.93 -2.24
C THR A 606 30.53 1.37 -2.08
N ILE A 607 30.33 2.60 -1.63
CA ILE A 607 29.03 3.23 -1.42
C ILE A 607 28.97 4.44 -2.34
N GLU A 608 27.99 4.44 -3.25
CA GLU A 608 27.80 5.48 -4.28
C GLU A 608 26.45 6.17 -4.16
#